data_AF-A0A1C3F6P9-F1
#
_entry.id   AF-A0A1C3F6P9-F1
#
_cell.length_a   1.000
_cell.length_b   1.000
_cell.length_c   1.000
_cell.angle_alpha   90.00
_cell.angle_beta   90.00
_cell.angle_gamma   90.00
#
_symmetry.space_group_name_H-M   'P 1'
#
loop_
_entity.id
_entity.type
_entity.pdbx_description
1 polymer ?
#
loop_
_entity_poly.entity_id
_entity_poly.type
_entity_poly.pdbx_seq_one_letter_code
_entity_poly.pdbx_strand_id
1 'polypeptide(L)' 'MMIRFWLSNIRLDAGMTHDEVAKNVGVKRQYYSMIENGERTPSVKVARKIGEVLNFNWTLFFEGIGNEMKRA' A
#
# COMPACT_ATOMS: atom_id res chain seq x y z
N MET A 1 -10.15 10.47 -5.92
CA MET A 1 -9.38 9.25 -5.58
C MET A 1 -9.58 8.98 -4.11
N MET A 2 -9.69 7.73 -3.68
CA MET A 2 -9.79 7.40 -2.25
C MET A 2 -8.45 6.88 -1.73
N ILE A 3 -7.93 7.51 -0.68
CA ILE A 3 -6.67 7.16 -0.03
C ILE A 3 -6.81 5.82 0.69
N ARG A 4 -5.83 4.93 0.55
CA ARG A 4 -5.78 3.62 1.20
C ARG A 4 -5.20 3.76 2.61
N PHE A 5 -5.97 4.33 3.54
CA PHE A 5 -5.54 4.53 4.93
C PHE A 5 -5.09 3.23 5.60
N TRP A 6 -5.74 2.11 5.28
CA TRP A 6 -5.34 0.78 5.77
C TRP A 6 -3.88 0.45 5.43
N LEU A 7 -3.41 0.79 4.23
CA LEU A 7 -2.05 0.49 3.80
C LEU A 7 -1.03 1.38 4.52
N SER A 8 -1.36 2.65 4.70
CA SER A 8 -0.52 3.58 5.46
C SER A 8 -0.42 3.16 6.93
N ASN A 9 -1.51 2.69 7.55
CA ASN A 9 -1.50 2.19 8.94
C ASN A 9 -0.60 0.96 9.07
N ILE A 10 -0.78 -0.06 8.22
CA ILE A 10 0.07 -1.26 8.23
C ILE A 10 1.55 -0.88 8.07
N ARG A 11 1.87 0.06 7.17
CA ARG A 11 3.25 0.51 7.00
C ARG A 11 3.80 1.19 8.25
N LEU A 12 3.00 2.05 8.91
CA LEU A 12 3.41 2.74 10.13
C LEU A 12 3.59 1.76 11.29
N ASP A 13 2.72 0.75 11.41
CA ASP A 13 2.83 -0.32 12.41
C ASP A 13 4.09 -1.18 12.18
N ALA A 14 4.49 -1.35 10.92
CA ALA A 14 5.76 -1.98 10.55
C ALA A 14 6.99 -1.07 10.79
N GLY A 15 6.79 0.19 11.20
CA GLY A 15 7.87 1.16 11.45
C GLY A 15 8.63 1.59 10.18
N MET A 16 8.04 1.40 8.99
CA MET A 16 8.74 1.63 7.72
C MET A 16 8.36 2.96 7.08
N THR A 17 9.33 3.59 6.43
CA THR A 17 9.14 4.74 5.54
C THR A 17 8.67 4.29 4.15
N HIS A 18 8.11 5.21 3.36
CA HIS A 18 7.78 4.96 1.95
C HIS A 18 8.98 4.48 1.12
N ASP A 19 10.17 4.98 1.44
CA ASP A 19 11.39 4.65 0.70
C ASP A 19 11.87 3.24 1.02
N GLU A 20 11.80 2.83 2.28
CA GLU A 20 12.15 1.47 2.71
C GLU A 20 11.22 0.43 2.09
N VAL A 21 9.90 0.65 2.10
CA VAL A 21 8.97 -0.28 1.46
C VAL A 21 9.24 -0.35 -0.04
N ALA A 22 9.42 0.80 -0.69
CA ALA A 22 9.70 0.84 -2.13
C ALA A 22 10.99 0.11 -2.51
N LYS A 23 12.06 0.28 -1.72
CA LYS A 23 13.34 -0.43 -1.89
C LYS A 23 13.18 -1.95 -1.74
N ASN A 24 12.51 -2.41 -0.69
CA ASN A 24 12.29 -3.84 -0.45
C ASN A 24 11.43 -4.50 -1.54
N VAL A 25 10.46 -3.77 -2.08
CA VAL A 25 9.58 -4.25 -3.16
C VAL A 25 10.28 -4.19 -4.53
N GLY A 26 11.25 -3.29 -4.69
CA GLY A 26 11.95 -3.02 -5.95
C GLY A 26 11.20 -2.07 -6.87
N VAL A 27 10.57 -1.03 -6.31
CA VAL A 27 9.85 0.02 -7.04
C VAL A 27 10.36 1.41 -6.64
N LYS A 28 9.97 2.44 -7.39
CA LYS A 28 10.28 3.84 -7.03
C LYS A 28 9.43 4.26 -5.83
N ARG A 29 9.99 5.07 -4.91
CA ARG A 29 9.26 5.67 -3.78
C ARG A 29 7.95 6.33 -4.20
N GLN A 30 7.98 7.12 -5.29
CA GLN A 30 6.79 7.79 -5.83
C GLN A 30 5.70 6.81 -6.25
N TYR A 31 6.07 5.66 -6.81
CA TYR A 31 5.11 4.63 -7.21
C TYR A 31 4.40 4.03 -5.99
N TYR A 32 5.15 3.76 -4.91
CA TYR A 32 4.55 3.30 -3.66
C TYR A 32 3.61 4.37 -3.04
N SER A 33 4.00 5.64 -3.05
CA SER A 33 3.14 6.74 -2.60
C SER A 33 1.84 6.85 -3.42
N MET A 34 1.90 6.67 -4.73
CA MET A 34 0.70 6.64 -5.59
C MET A 34 -0.22 5.46 -5.25
N ILE A 35 0.34 4.34 -4.78
CA ILE A 35 -0.46 3.22 -4.29
C ILE A 35 -1.17 3.59 -2.98
N GLU A 36 -0.48 4.18 -2.00
CA GLU A 36 -1.15 4.64 -0.76
C GLU A 36 -2.23 5.69 -1.04
N ASN A 37 -2.01 6.60 -1.99
CA ASN A 37 -2.99 7.63 -2.34
C ASN A 37 -4.20 7.12 -3.16
N GLY A 38 -4.22 5.84 -3.53
CA GLY A 38 -5.26 5.29 -4.40
C GLY A 38 -5.06 5.58 -5.89
N GLU A 39 -4.03 6.33 -6.27
CA GLU A 39 -3.77 6.79 -7.64
C GLU A 39 -3.35 5.67 -8.60
N ARG A 40 -2.78 4.60 -8.04
CA ARG A 40 -2.39 3.41 -8.78
C ARG A 40 -2.79 2.16 -8.01
N THR A 41 -3.24 1.16 -8.74
CA THR A 41 -3.34 -0.21 -8.21
C THR A 41 -2.06 -0.95 -8.62
N PRO A 42 -1.33 -1.56 -7.68
CA PRO A 42 -0.13 -2.31 -8.00
C PRO A 42 -0.47 -3.52 -8.89
N SER A 43 0.50 -3.99 -9.69
CA SER A 43 0.38 -5.30 -10.34
C SER A 43 0.38 -6.42 -9.30
N VAL A 44 -0.17 -7.60 -9.63
CA VAL A 44 -0.16 -8.76 -8.72
C VAL A 44 1.24 -9.07 -8.17
N LYS A 45 2.27 -8.97 -9.02
CA LYS A 45 3.67 -9.17 -8.63
C LYS A 45 4.11 -8.17 -7.55
N VAL A 46 3.74 -6.90 -7.69
CA VAL A 46 4.09 -5.86 -6.72
C VAL A 46 3.24 -5.97 -5.46
N ALA A 47 1.94 -6.21 -5.60
CA ALA A 47 1.00 -6.40 -4.49
C ALA A 47 1.47 -7.52 -3.56
N ARG A 48 1.83 -8.68 -4.11
CA ARG A 48 2.40 -9.80 -3.36
C ARG A 48 3.61 -9.42 -2.54
N LYS A 49 4.60 -8.77 -3.17
CA LYS A 49 5.80 -8.31 -2.48
C LYS A 49 5.50 -7.32 -1.37
N ILE A 50 4.57 -6.39 -1.60
CA ILE A 50 4.16 -5.43 -0.55
C ILE A 50 3.53 -6.19 0.62
N GLY A 51 2.66 -7.16 0.35
CA GLY A 51 2.06 -8.03 1.38
C GLY A 51 3.10 -8.85 2.14
N GLU A 52 4.13 -9.37 1.47
CA GLU A 52 5.25 -10.08 2.09
C GLU A 52 6.10 -9.15 2.98
N VAL A 53 6.42 -7.93 2.53
CA VAL A 53 7.24 -6.96 3.26
C VAL A 53 6.52 -6.40 4.49
N LEU A 54 5.22 -6.12 4.35
CA LEU A 54 4.40 -5.51 5.39
C LEU A 54 3.54 -6.52 6.16
N ASN A 55 3.75 -7.82 5.91
CA ASN A 55 3.09 -8.94 6.57
C ASN A 55 1.55 -8.87 6.58
N PHE A 56 0.93 -8.67 5.41
CA PHE A 56 -0.53 -8.70 5.23
C PHE A 56 -0.95 -9.44 3.96
N ASN A 57 -2.24 -9.77 3.85
CA ASN A 57 -2.77 -10.41 2.66
C ASN A 57 -2.89 -9.43 1.48
N TRP A 58 -2.05 -9.60 0.47
CA TRP A 58 -2.01 -8.75 -0.71
C TRP A 58 -3.31 -8.73 -1.52
N THR A 59 -4.22 -9.69 -1.36
CA THR A 59 -5.51 -9.68 -2.05
C THR A 59 -6.38 -8.50 -1.64
N LEU A 60 -6.11 -7.85 -0.48
CA LEU A 60 -6.75 -6.60 -0.06
C LEU A 60 -6.63 -5.45 -1.08
N PHE A 61 -5.65 -5.50 -1.99
CA PHE A 61 -5.58 -4.52 -3.09
C PHE A 61 -6.70 -4.67 -4.12
N PHE A 62 -7.36 -5.83 -4.16
CA PHE A 62 -8.33 -6.24 -5.18
C PHE A 62 -9.69 -6.64 -4.59
N GLU A 63 -9.73 -6.99 -3.31
CA GLU A 63 -10.96 -7.08 -2.54
C GLU A 63 -11.49 -5.66 -2.37
N GLY A 64 -12.71 -5.38 -2.82
CA GLY A 64 -13.33 -4.04 -2.78
C GLY A 64 -13.60 -3.49 -1.37
N ILE A 65 -12.82 -3.89 -0.38
CA ILE A 65 -12.97 -3.57 1.03
C ILE A 65 -12.39 -2.17 1.28
N GLY A 66 -13.31 -1.24 1.51
CA GLY A 66 -13.16 -0.23 2.55
C GLY A 66 -12.09 0.83 2.34
N ASN A 67 -12.27 1.67 1.33
CA ASN A 67 -11.77 3.03 1.48
C ASN A 67 -12.72 3.79 2.42
N GLU A 68 -12.36 3.92 3.69
CA GLU A 68 -13.07 4.80 4.61
C GLU A 68 -12.94 6.25 4.10
N MET A 69 -14.06 6.83 3.67
CA MET A 69 -14.15 8.28 3.51
C MET A 69 -13.92 8.90 4.89
N LYS A 70 -12.87 9.72 5.03
CA LYS A 70 -12.85 10.71 6.11
C LYS A 70 -14.13 11.55 5.95
N ARG A 71 -15.11 11.31 6.82
CA ARG A 71 -16.21 12.25 7.02
C ARG A 71 -15.57 13.47 7.70
N ALA A 72 -15.50 14.57 6.95
CA ALA A 72 -15.24 15.90 7.49
C ALA A 72 -16.41 16.32 8.40
#